data_AF-A0A359M6I1-F1
#
_entry.id   AF-A0A359M6I1-F1
#
_cell.length_a   1.000
_cell.length_b   1.000
_cell.length_c   1.000
_cell.angle_alpha   90.00
_cell.angle_beta   90.00
_cell.angle_gamma   90.00
#
_symmetry.space_group_name_H-M   'P 1'
#
loop_
_entity.id
_entity.type
_entity.pdbx_description
1 polymer ?
#
loop_
_entity_poly.entity_id
_entity_poly.type
_entity_poly.pdbx_seq_one_letter_code
_entity_poly.pdbx_strand_id
1 'polypeptide(L)'
;MTRTVPLALAVFAAMAQTADTPTRNELEQKLARFAPVRLEVDTGRLSAGDRAALGKLMEAAAVVDELFLEQLWNGNRALRERLKLDTTPLGRARLAYFHLNKGPWSSLDEHRAFVPGVPSRKPPGANFYPEDMTKAEFEALPDQDAAAGFFTVVRRDPERKLKLVAYSVEYRAHLETLARLLREAAAATDNAS
;
A
#
# COMPACT_ATOMS: atom_id res chain seq x y z
N MET A 1 63.51 -15.28 -2.48
CA MET A 1 62.74 -14.53 -3.49
C MET A 1 61.29 -14.48 -3.07
N THR A 2 60.94 -13.51 -2.24
CA THR A 2 59.62 -13.28 -1.66
C THR A 2 58.77 -12.48 -2.66
N ARG A 3 57.75 -13.11 -3.24
CA ARG A 3 56.78 -12.44 -4.11
C ARG A 3 55.61 -11.93 -3.26
N THR A 4 55.60 -10.63 -3.01
CA THR A 4 54.46 -9.87 -2.49
C THR A 4 53.36 -9.82 -3.56
N VAL A 5 52.18 -10.36 -3.24
CA VAL A 5 50.96 -10.21 -4.05
C VAL A 5 50.20 -9.00 -3.48
N PRO A 6 49.89 -7.96 -4.27
CA PRO A 6 49.12 -6.84 -3.75
C PRO A 6 47.65 -7.24 -3.67
N LEU A 7 47.09 -7.08 -2.46
CA LEU A 7 45.67 -7.18 -2.18
C LEU A 7 44.98 -5.96 -2.80
N ALA A 8 44.34 -6.14 -3.95
CA ALA A 8 43.49 -5.10 -4.54
C ALA A 8 42.19 -4.99 -3.73
N LEU A 9 42.10 -3.94 -2.91
CA LEU A 9 40.87 -3.56 -2.22
C LEU A 9 39.84 -3.13 -3.27
N ALA A 10 38.82 -3.94 -3.47
CA ALA A 10 37.66 -3.59 -4.28
C ALA A 10 36.82 -2.54 -3.54
N VAL A 11 36.93 -1.27 -3.97
CA VAL A 11 35.96 -0.23 -3.58
C VAL A 11 34.77 -0.34 -4.53
N PHE A 12 33.80 -1.18 -4.17
CA PHE A 12 32.46 -1.07 -4.75
C PHE A 12 31.79 0.15 -4.13
N ALA A 13 32.02 1.32 -4.74
CA ALA A 13 31.15 2.46 -4.53
C ALA A 13 29.78 2.06 -5.08
N ALA A 14 28.83 1.77 -4.19
CA ALA A 14 27.43 1.68 -4.55
C ALA A 14 26.99 3.06 -5.05
N MET A 15 27.09 3.26 -6.37
CA MET A 15 26.38 4.34 -7.02
C MET A 15 24.90 4.05 -6.80
N ALA A 16 24.31 4.71 -5.81
CA ALA A 16 22.88 4.92 -5.79
C ALA A 16 22.55 5.57 -7.13
N GLN A 17 22.07 4.77 -8.08
CA GLN A 17 21.51 5.31 -9.30
C GLN A 17 20.43 6.28 -8.85
N THR A 18 20.68 7.57 -9.05
CA THR A 18 19.66 8.60 -8.97
C THR A 18 18.66 8.27 -10.06
N ALA A 19 17.69 7.40 -9.74
CA ALA A 19 16.52 7.21 -10.58
C ALA A 19 15.95 8.61 -10.81
N ASP A 20 15.85 9.00 -12.09
CA ASP A 20 15.34 10.29 -12.53
C ASP A 20 13.97 10.49 -11.89
N THR A 21 13.96 11.20 -10.77
CA THR A 21 12.76 11.39 -9.99
C THR A 21 11.96 12.45 -10.74
N PRO A 22 10.71 12.16 -11.14
CA PRO A 22 9.94 13.07 -11.99
C PRO A 22 9.92 14.49 -11.43
N THR A 23 10.16 15.46 -12.31
CA THR A 23 9.94 16.87 -12.08
C THR A 23 8.45 17.14 -11.82
N ARG A 24 8.14 18.35 -11.35
CA ARG A 24 6.75 18.79 -11.17
C ARG A 24 5.94 18.67 -12.45
N ASN A 25 6.48 19.17 -13.57
CA ASN A 25 5.75 19.18 -14.85
C ASN A 25 5.46 17.76 -15.35
N GLU A 26 6.40 16.83 -15.18
CA GLU A 26 6.18 15.43 -15.54
C GLU A 26 5.12 14.77 -14.66
N LEU A 27 5.10 15.06 -13.34
CA LEU A 27 4.04 14.58 -12.46
C LEU A 27 2.67 15.16 -12.82
N GLU A 28 2.60 16.44 -13.17
CA GLU A 28 1.36 17.09 -13.63
C GLU A 28 0.84 16.45 -14.93
N GLN A 29 1.72 16.15 -15.88
CA GLN A 29 1.36 15.39 -17.09
C GLN A 29 0.87 13.97 -16.76
N LYS A 30 1.53 13.29 -15.82
CA LYS A 30 1.12 11.95 -15.37
C LYS A 30 -0.24 11.96 -14.68
N LEU A 31 -0.51 12.98 -13.86
CA LEU A 31 -1.80 13.22 -13.20
C LEU A 31 -2.90 13.52 -14.23
N ALA A 32 -2.61 14.30 -15.26
CA ALA A 32 -3.57 14.65 -16.32
C ALA A 32 -4.10 13.45 -17.11
N ARG A 33 -3.44 12.30 -17.06
CA ARG A 33 -3.96 11.03 -17.63
C ARG A 33 -5.20 10.51 -16.90
N PHE A 34 -5.46 10.99 -15.69
CA PHE A 34 -6.63 10.65 -14.90
C PHE A 34 -7.59 11.85 -14.92
N ALA A 35 -8.44 11.89 -15.95
CA ALA A 35 -9.43 12.95 -16.10
C ALA A 35 -10.34 13.02 -14.87
N PRO A 36 -10.41 14.14 -14.15
CA PRO A 36 -11.32 14.28 -13.02
C PRO A 36 -12.76 14.20 -13.51
N VAL A 37 -13.52 13.24 -12.99
CA VAL A 37 -14.95 13.10 -13.25
C VAL A 37 -15.69 13.33 -11.95
N ARG A 38 -16.70 14.20 -11.98
CA ARG A 38 -17.57 14.37 -10.84
C ARG A 38 -18.57 13.21 -10.80
N LEU A 39 -18.55 12.46 -9.70
CA LEU A 39 -19.54 11.42 -9.42
C LEU A 39 -20.64 12.02 -8.54
N GLU A 40 -21.80 12.29 -9.13
CA GLU A 40 -23.00 12.73 -8.42
C GLU A 40 -24.01 11.59 -8.38
N VAL A 41 -24.62 11.37 -7.22
CA VAL A 41 -25.64 10.32 -7.00
C VAL A 41 -26.84 10.97 -6.33
N ASP A 42 -28.03 10.76 -6.88
CA ASP A 42 -29.28 11.19 -6.26
C ASP A 42 -29.61 10.29 -5.05
N THR A 43 -29.65 10.90 -3.87
CA THR A 43 -29.97 10.25 -2.60
C THR A 43 -31.32 10.68 -2.04
N GLY A 44 -32.12 11.43 -2.81
CA GLY A 44 -33.42 11.97 -2.39
C GLY A 44 -34.44 10.87 -2.06
N ARG A 45 -34.32 9.71 -2.71
CA ARG A 45 -35.23 8.57 -2.52
C ARG A 45 -34.91 7.68 -1.32
N LEU A 46 -33.78 7.88 -0.67
CA LEU A 46 -33.41 7.09 0.51
C LEU A 46 -34.36 7.38 1.68
N SER A 47 -34.57 6.41 2.56
CA SER A 47 -35.25 6.65 3.84
C SER A 47 -34.35 7.49 4.76
N ALA A 48 -34.87 7.92 5.91
CA ALA A 48 -34.02 8.54 6.93
C ALA A 48 -32.98 7.54 7.49
N GLY A 49 -33.38 6.27 7.66
CA GLY A 49 -32.52 5.20 8.10
C GLY A 49 -31.40 4.88 7.11
N ASP A 50 -31.73 4.76 5.82
CA ASP A 50 -30.76 4.49 4.76
C ASP A 50 -29.75 5.63 4.57
N ARG A 51 -30.18 6.88 4.72
CA ARG A 51 -29.24 8.02 4.72
C ARG A 51 -28.25 7.94 5.88
N ALA A 52 -28.72 7.57 7.07
CA ALA A 52 -27.85 7.38 8.23
C ALA A 52 -26.89 6.18 8.03
N ALA A 53 -27.41 5.07 7.51
CA ALA A 53 -26.62 3.87 7.18
C ALA A 53 -25.55 4.19 6.12
N LEU A 54 -25.90 4.94 5.07
CA LEU A 54 -24.96 5.36 4.03
C LEU A 54 -23.79 6.17 4.61
N GLY A 55 -24.05 7.09 5.55
CA GLY A 55 -22.98 7.81 6.26
C GLY A 55 -21.99 6.85 6.94
N LYS A 56 -22.51 5.83 7.63
CA LYS A 56 -21.70 4.80 8.29
C LYS A 56 -20.93 3.91 7.31
N LEU A 57 -21.53 3.60 6.16
CA LEU A 57 -20.86 2.85 5.09
C LEU A 57 -19.72 3.66 4.47
N MET A 58 -19.85 4.99 4.36
CA MET A 58 -18.76 5.86 3.91
C MET A 58 -17.61 5.89 4.92
N GLU A 59 -17.90 5.98 6.22
CA GLU A 59 -16.89 5.84 7.28
C GLU A 59 -16.18 4.48 7.20
N ALA A 60 -16.94 3.39 7.00
CA ALA A 60 -16.41 2.04 6.82
C ALA A 60 -15.50 1.92 5.58
N ALA A 61 -15.91 2.50 4.45
CA ALA A 61 -15.12 2.52 3.23
C ALA A 61 -13.77 3.24 3.43
N ALA A 62 -13.73 4.32 4.22
CA ALA A 62 -12.48 4.99 4.55
C ALA A 62 -11.50 4.09 5.33
N VAL A 63 -12.01 3.22 6.21
CA VAL A 63 -11.17 2.22 6.92
C VAL A 63 -10.59 1.19 5.94
N VAL A 64 -11.38 0.74 4.96
CA VAL A 64 -10.92 -0.17 3.90
C VAL A 64 -9.81 0.48 3.07
N ASP A 65 -9.94 1.78 2.78
CA ASP A 65 -8.95 2.55 2.05
C ASP A 65 -7.59 2.61 2.76
N GLU A 66 -7.60 2.76 4.09
CA GLU A 66 -6.39 2.72 4.93
C GLU A 66 -5.78 1.31 4.99
N LEU A 67 -6.62 0.28 5.18
CA LEU A 67 -6.20 -1.11 5.20
C LEU A 67 -5.53 -1.51 3.87
N PHE A 68 -6.15 -1.15 2.74
CA PHE A 68 -5.60 -1.47 1.42
C PHE A 68 -4.27 -0.75 1.16
N LEU A 69 -4.13 0.49 1.64
CA LEU A 69 -2.87 1.22 1.56
C LEU A 69 -1.74 0.48 2.30
N GLU A 70 -2.03 -0.09 3.48
CA GLU A 70 -1.08 -0.91 4.25
C GLU A 70 -0.76 -2.26 3.57
N GLN A 71 -1.75 -2.90 2.95
CA GLN A 71 -1.59 -4.14 2.19
C GLN A 71 -0.68 -3.96 0.96
N LEU A 72 -0.70 -2.78 0.33
CA LEU A 72 0.11 -2.50 -0.85
C LEU A 72 1.60 -2.39 -0.53
N TRP A 73 1.95 -1.78 0.62
CA TRP A 73 3.33 -1.68 1.10
C TRP A 73 3.36 -1.21 2.57
N ASN A 74 4.17 -1.87 3.40
CA ASN A 74 4.36 -1.49 4.81
C ASN A 74 4.87 -0.04 4.98
N GLY A 75 5.65 0.47 4.02
CA GLY A 75 6.19 1.82 4.02
C GLY A 75 5.18 2.92 3.63
N ASN A 76 3.99 2.57 3.12
CA ASN A 76 3.06 3.55 2.58
C ASN A 76 2.58 4.55 3.62
N ARG A 77 2.26 4.11 4.84
CA ARG A 77 1.76 5.00 5.90
C ARG A 77 2.81 6.04 6.30
N ALA A 78 4.01 5.60 6.61
CA ALA A 78 5.12 6.49 6.95
C ALA A 78 5.49 7.43 5.80
N LEU A 79 5.48 6.93 4.56
CA LEU A 79 5.74 7.75 3.39
C LEU A 79 4.66 8.82 3.18
N ARG A 80 3.38 8.46 3.31
CA ARG A 80 2.27 9.41 3.16
C ARG A 80 2.39 10.57 4.15
N GLU A 81 2.70 10.27 5.41
CA GLU A 81 2.90 11.33 6.41
C GLU A 81 4.09 12.22 6.07
N ARG A 82 5.21 11.65 5.57
CA ARG A 82 6.34 12.44 5.08
C ARG A 82 5.96 13.33 3.88
N LEU A 83 5.18 12.82 2.93
CA LEU A 83 4.75 13.58 1.74
C LEU A 83 3.84 14.75 2.12
N LYS A 84 3.01 14.62 3.15
CA LYS A 84 2.16 15.73 3.66
C LYS A 84 2.98 16.91 4.20
N LEU A 85 4.20 16.68 4.66
CA LEU A 85 5.07 17.74 5.20
C LEU A 85 5.68 18.63 4.09
N ASP A 86 5.83 18.11 2.87
CA ASP A 86 6.34 18.86 1.73
C ASP A 86 5.20 19.63 1.04
N THR A 87 5.04 20.89 1.43
CA THR A 87 4.02 21.79 0.88
C THR A 87 4.52 22.57 -0.35
N THR A 88 5.66 22.21 -0.93
CA THR A 88 6.08 22.79 -2.22
C THR A 88 5.13 22.33 -3.35
N PRO A 89 5.10 23.01 -4.51
CA PRO A 89 4.34 22.54 -5.67
C PRO A 89 4.70 21.10 -6.08
N LEU A 90 5.98 20.72 -5.97
CA LEU A 90 6.44 19.36 -6.25
C LEU A 90 5.94 18.36 -5.21
N GLY A 91 6.03 18.71 -3.92
CA GLY A 91 5.51 17.89 -2.81
C GLY A 91 4.02 17.60 -2.94
N ARG A 92 3.22 18.63 -3.25
CA ARG A 92 1.78 18.47 -3.53
C ARG A 92 1.51 17.56 -4.73
N ALA A 93 2.27 17.70 -5.82
CA ALA A 93 2.12 16.83 -6.99
C ALA A 93 2.46 15.36 -6.65
N ARG A 94 3.52 15.14 -5.86
CA ARG A 94 3.89 13.80 -5.36
C ARG A 94 2.80 13.21 -4.47
N LEU A 95 2.27 13.98 -3.53
CA LEU A 95 1.19 13.52 -2.65
C LEU A 95 -0.09 13.20 -3.43
N ALA A 96 -0.49 14.06 -4.36
CA ALA A 96 -1.65 13.82 -5.22
C ALA A 96 -1.49 12.54 -6.04
N TYR A 97 -0.31 12.33 -6.64
CA TYR A 97 -0.06 11.14 -7.44
C TYR A 97 0.08 9.88 -6.58
N PHE A 98 0.63 10.00 -5.37
CA PHE A 98 0.63 8.93 -4.36
C PHE A 98 -0.79 8.49 -4.00
N HIS A 99 -1.71 9.42 -3.77
CA HIS A 99 -3.10 9.09 -3.44
C HIS A 99 -3.78 8.32 -4.56
N LEU A 100 -3.60 8.77 -5.80
CA LEU A 100 -4.21 8.16 -6.98
C LEU A 100 -3.71 6.73 -7.25
N ASN A 101 -2.42 6.49 -7.01
CA ASN A 101 -1.81 5.18 -7.22
C ASN A 101 -1.79 4.29 -5.96
N LYS A 102 -2.28 4.80 -4.82
CA LYS A 102 -2.22 4.15 -3.49
C LYS A 102 -0.79 3.68 -3.13
N GLY A 103 0.22 4.48 -3.48
CA GLY A 103 1.62 4.14 -3.27
C GLY A 103 2.57 4.97 -4.14
N PRO A 104 3.90 4.84 -3.95
CA PRO A 104 4.89 5.63 -4.67
C PRO A 104 5.23 5.13 -6.08
N TRP A 105 4.44 4.21 -6.62
CA TRP A 105 4.65 3.59 -7.93
C TRP A 105 3.50 3.89 -8.89
N SER A 106 3.81 4.25 -10.12
CA SER A 106 2.79 4.54 -11.12
C SER A 106 2.09 3.27 -11.60
N SER A 107 0.77 3.19 -11.41
CA SER A 107 -0.09 2.10 -11.91
C SER A 107 -0.14 2.04 -13.45
N LEU A 108 0.15 3.16 -14.13
CA LEU A 108 0.12 3.25 -15.60
C LEU A 108 1.52 3.12 -16.24
N ASP A 109 2.59 3.14 -15.44
CA ASP A 109 3.97 3.09 -15.93
C ASP A 109 4.74 1.90 -15.31
N GLU A 110 4.16 0.69 -15.43
CA GLU A 110 4.75 -0.58 -14.99
C GLU A 110 5.20 -0.58 -13.51
N HIS A 111 4.49 0.14 -12.64
CA HIS A 111 4.86 0.29 -11.24
C HIS A 111 6.27 0.88 -11.03
N ARG A 112 6.74 1.76 -11.92
CA ARG A 112 7.96 2.55 -11.67
C ARG A 112 7.74 3.57 -10.56
N ALA A 113 8.73 3.71 -9.69
CA ALA A 113 8.72 4.68 -8.60
C ALA A 113 8.75 6.12 -9.13
N PHE A 114 8.02 7.02 -8.46
CA PHE A 114 8.05 8.47 -8.75
C PHE A 114 8.39 9.32 -7.53
N VAL A 115 8.70 8.68 -6.40
CA VAL A 115 9.14 9.30 -5.15
C VAL A 115 10.55 8.80 -4.83
N PRO A 116 11.47 9.62 -4.33
CA PRO A 116 12.80 9.16 -3.96
C PRO A 116 12.78 8.33 -2.66
N GLY A 117 13.78 7.46 -2.50
CA GLY A 117 13.98 6.69 -1.26
C GLY A 117 12.99 5.55 -1.02
N VAL A 118 12.40 5.02 -2.09
CA VAL A 118 11.55 3.82 -2.09
C VAL A 118 12.11 2.79 -3.07
N PRO A 119 11.69 1.51 -3.02
CA PRO A 119 12.04 0.53 -4.04
C PRO A 119 11.71 1.04 -5.45
N SER A 120 12.60 0.80 -6.42
CA SER A 120 12.44 1.34 -7.79
C SER A 120 11.17 0.84 -8.50
N ARG A 121 10.67 -0.33 -8.09
CA ARG A 121 9.38 -0.89 -8.50
C ARG A 121 8.63 -1.47 -7.31
N LYS A 122 7.31 -1.58 -7.44
CA LYS A 122 6.45 -2.20 -6.41
C LYS A 122 6.92 -3.64 -6.13
N PRO A 123 7.10 -4.04 -4.86
CA PRO A 123 7.40 -5.43 -4.52
C PRO A 123 6.32 -6.39 -5.05
N PRO A 124 6.69 -7.53 -5.67
CA PRO A 124 5.74 -8.44 -6.28
C PRO A 124 4.78 -9.07 -5.25
N GLY A 125 5.27 -9.32 -4.04
CA GLY A 125 4.46 -9.83 -2.92
C GLY A 125 3.67 -8.75 -2.17
N ALA A 126 3.77 -7.48 -2.58
CA ALA A 126 3.25 -6.32 -1.84
C ALA A 126 3.63 -6.43 -0.34
N ASN A 127 2.67 -6.22 0.57
CA ASN A 127 2.85 -6.47 2.01
C ASN A 127 2.18 -7.78 2.48
N PHE A 128 1.92 -8.73 1.57
CA PHE A 128 1.33 -10.03 1.92
C PHE A 128 2.40 -11.06 2.30
N TYR A 129 3.61 -10.90 1.78
CA TYR A 129 4.80 -11.68 2.09
C TYR A 129 5.88 -10.76 2.65
N PRO A 130 6.85 -11.27 3.42
CA PRO A 130 8.04 -10.50 3.76
C PRO A 130 8.72 -9.98 2.49
N GLU A 131 9.14 -8.72 2.50
CA GLU A 131 9.73 -8.07 1.32
C GLU A 131 11.05 -8.74 0.87
N ASP A 132 11.75 -9.39 1.82
CA ASP A 132 12.98 -10.15 1.59
C ASP A 132 12.74 -11.64 1.27
N MET A 133 11.48 -12.07 1.16
CA MET A 133 11.14 -13.47 0.93
C MET A 133 11.38 -13.88 -0.52
N THR A 134 12.06 -15.01 -0.69
CA THR A 134 12.32 -15.61 -2.00
C THR A 134 11.23 -16.62 -2.38
N LYS A 135 11.12 -16.92 -3.67
CA LYS A 135 10.23 -18.00 -4.15
C LYS A 135 10.62 -19.37 -3.57
N ALA A 136 11.92 -19.64 -3.42
CA ALA A 136 12.41 -20.88 -2.83
C ALA A 136 11.99 -21.02 -1.36
N GLU A 137 12.03 -19.93 -0.58
CA GLU A 137 11.49 -19.94 0.78
C GLU A 137 9.98 -20.20 0.81
N PHE A 138 9.22 -19.72 -0.17
CA PHE A 138 7.79 -20.04 -0.31
C PHE A 138 7.57 -21.53 -0.60
N GLU A 139 8.26 -22.06 -1.60
CA GLU A 139 8.15 -23.45 -2.05
C GLU A 139 8.63 -24.46 -0.99
N ALA A 140 9.40 -24.01 0.00
CA ALA A 140 9.82 -24.81 1.14
C ALA A 140 8.82 -24.81 2.31
N LEU A 141 7.74 -24.01 2.25
CA LEU A 141 6.70 -24.03 3.28
C LEU A 141 5.97 -25.37 3.28
N PRO A 142 5.68 -25.94 4.47
CA PRO A 142 4.91 -27.17 4.58
C PRO A 142 3.42 -26.98 4.25
N ASP A 143 2.89 -25.76 4.40
CA ASP A 143 1.48 -25.42 4.18
C ASP A 143 1.35 -24.29 3.14
N GLN A 144 1.68 -24.62 1.89
CA GLN A 144 1.66 -23.67 0.76
C GLN A 144 0.24 -23.25 0.40
N ASP A 145 -0.75 -24.12 0.55
CA ASP A 145 -2.14 -23.82 0.25
C ASP A 145 -2.69 -22.74 1.20
N ALA A 146 -2.39 -22.85 2.51
CA ALA A 146 -2.73 -21.78 3.45
C ALA A 146 -1.92 -20.50 3.21
N ALA A 147 -0.65 -20.62 2.79
CA ALA A 147 0.20 -19.48 2.44
C ALA A 147 -0.26 -18.73 1.19
N ALA A 148 -0.83 -19.45 0.22
CA ALA A 148 -1.44 -18.91 -1.00
C ALA A 148 -2.92 -18.50 -0.81
N GLY A 149 -3.49 -18.77 0.36
CA GLY A 149 -4.90 -18.49 0.66
C GLY A 149 -5.22 -16.99 0.67
N PHE A 150 -6.47 -16.65 0.36
CA PHE A 150 -6.92 -15.26 0.20
C PHE A 150 -6.88 -14.40 1.48
N PHE A 151 -6.87 -15.04 2.65
CA PHE A 151 -7.09 -14.38 3.95
C PHE A 151 -5.97 -14.61 4.96
N THR A 152 -4.76 -14.91 4.45
CA THR A 152 -3.58 -15.16 5.26
C THR A 152 -2.42 -14.33 4.71
N VAL A 153 -1.65 -13.70 5.61
CA VAL A 153 -0.35 -13.11 5.26
C VAL A 153 0.78 -13.98 5.79
N VAL A 154 1.92 -13.94 5.12
CA VAL A 154 3.16 -14.55 5.59
C VAL A 154 4.00 -13.48 6.27
N ARG A 155 4.51 -13.80 7.46
CA ARG A 155 5.38 -12.93 8.26
C ARG A 155 6.61 -13.69 8.71
N ARG A 156 7.66 -12.96 9.10
CA ARG A 156 8.77 -13.52 9.86
C ARG A 156 8.48 -13.40 11.36
N ASP A 157 8.78 -14.44 12.13
CA ASP A 157 8.79 -14.40 13.59
C ASP A 157 10.11 -13.78 14.12
N PRO A 158 10.28 -13.61 15.45
CA PRO A 158 11.52 -13.08 16.02
C PRO A 158 12.78 -13.88 15.65
N GLU A 159 12.64 -15.19 15.43
CA GLU A 159 13.69 -16.11 14.98
C GLU A 159 13.91 -16.10 13.45
N ARG A 160 13.22 -15.20 12.73
CA ARG A 160 13.22 -15.03 11.27
C ARG A 160 12.60 -16.17 10.46
N LYS A 161 11.90 -17.11 11.11
CA LYS A 161 11.16 -18.18 10.45
C LYS A 161 9.84 -17.65 9.90
N LEU A 162 9.37 -18.24 8.82
CA LEU A 162 8.10 -17.88 8.22
C LEU A 162 6.93 -18.42 9.05
N LYS A 163 5.92 -17.59 9.24
CA LYS A 163 4.65 -17.94 9.88
C LYS A 163 3.46 -17.40 9.09
N LEU A 164 2.36 -18.12 9.19
CA LEU A 164 1.06 -17.78 8.61
C LEU A 164 0.25 -16.98 9.64
N VAL A 165 -0.29 -15.83 9.23
CA VAL A 165 -1.11 -14.97 10.09
C VAL A 165 -2.42 -14.67 9.38
N ALA A 166 -3.55 -15.08 9.97
CA ALA A 166 -4.86 -14.78 9.41
C ALA A 166 -5.11 -13.26 9.38
N TYR A 167 -5.84 -12.77 8.37
CA TYR A 167 -6.19 -11.36 8.22
C TYR A 167 -6.93 -10.81 9.44
N SER A 168 -7.77 -11.61 10.09
CA SER A 168 -8.48 -11.24 11.32
C SER A 168 -7.54 -10.94 12.49
N VAL A 169 -6.33 -11.48 12.47
CA VAL A 169 -5.28 -11.22 13.46
C VAL A 169 -4.40 -10.07 13.00
N GLU A 170 -3.87 -10.13 11.77
CA GLU A 170 -2.96 -9.12 11.21
C GLU A 170 -3.62 -7.73 11.19
N TYR A 171 -4.86 -7.64 10.71
CA TYR A 171 -5.57 -6.38 10.49
C TYR A 171 -6.64 -6.11 11.54
N ARG A 172 -6.54 -6.75 12.71
CA ARG A 172 -7.57 -6.73 13.77
C ARG A 172 -8.11 -5.33 14.06
N ALA A 173 -7.25 -4.34 14.28
CA ALA A 173 -7.68 -3.00 14.65
C ALA A 173 -8.56 -2.34 13.57
N HIS A 174 -8.19 -2.48 12.30
CA HIS A 174 -9.01 -2.01 11.18
C HIS A 174 -10.33 -2.80 11.10
N LEU A 175 -10.27 -4.12 11.22
CA LEU A 175 -11.43 -5.00 11.09
C LEU A 175 -12.44 -4.85 12.23
N GLU A 176 -11.99 -4.59 13.46
CA GLU A 176 -12.87 -4.29 14.60
C GLU A 176 -13.59 -2.95 14.41
N THR A 177 -12.88 -1.93 13.92
CA THR A 177 -13.48 -0.63 13.58
C THR A 177 -14.49 -0.77 12.45
N LEU A 178 -14.11 -1.48 11.39
CA LEU A 178 -14.97 -1.77 10.25
C LEU A 178 -16.24 -2.53 10.68
N ALA A 179 -16.09 -3.60 11.45
CA ALA A 179 -17.22 -4.39 11.94
C ALA A 179 -18.17 -3.57 12.83
N ARG A 180 -17.65 -2.67 13.66
CA ARG A 180 -18.48 -1.75 14.44
C ARG A 180 -19.30 -0.82 13.52
N LEU A 181 -18.64 -0.16 12.56
CA LEU A 181 -19.31 0.75 11.61
C LEU A 181 -20.38 0.04 10.78
N LEU A 182 -20.11 -1.19 10.34
CA LEU A 182 -21.09 -2.00 9.60
C LEU A 182 -22.29 -2.38 10.47
N ARG A 183 -22.09 -2.69 11.77
CA ARG A 183 -23.21 -2.94 12.70
C ARG A 183 -24.02 -1.67 12.97
N GLU A 184 -23.36 -0.51 13.09
CA GLU A 184 -24.04 0.78 13.23
C GLU A 184 -24.88 1.10 11.97
N ALA A 185 -24.36 0.81 10.77
CA ALA A 185 -25.11 0.96 9.53
C ALA A 185 -26.34 0.03 9.50
N ALA A 186 -26.15 -1.24 9.85
CA ALA A 186 -27.23 -2.24 9.91
C ALA A 186 -28.31 -1.89 10.94
N ALA A 187 -27.95 -1.27 12.06
CA ALA A 187 -28.92 -0.82 13.07
C ALA A 187 -29.68 0.45 12.65
N ALA A 188 -29.15 1.22 11.68
CA ALA A 188 -29.74 2.47 11.23
C ALA A 188 -30.70 2.29 10.05
N THR A 189 -30.42 1.35 9.14
CA THR A 189 -31.28 1.09 7.97
C THR A 189 -32.61 0.45 8.37
N ASP A 190 -33.68 0.82 7.65
CA ASP A 190 -35.00 0.19 7.73
C ASP A 190 -35.18 -0.93 6.69
N ASN A 191 -34.18 -1.14 5.83
CA ASN A 191 -34.15 -2.24 4.88
C ASN A 191 -33.64 -3.53 5.56
N ALA A 192 -34.40 -4.62 5.41
CA ALA A 192 -34.06 -5.92 5.98
C ALA A 192 -32.89 -6.62 5.27
N SER A 193 -32.52 -6.21 4.04
CA SER A 193 -31.47 -6.82 3.21
C SER A 193 -30.64 -5.81 2.43
#